data_AF-A0A920UPG9-F1
#
_entry.id   AF-A0A920UPG9-F1
#
_cell.length_a   1.000
_cell.length_b   1.000
_cell.length_c   1.000
_cell.angle_alpha   90.00
_cell.angle_beta   90.00
_cell.angle_gamma   90.00
#
_symmetry.space_group_name_H-M   'P 1'
#
loop_
_entity.id
_entity.type
_entity.pdbx_description
1 polymer ?
#
loop_
_entity_poly.entity_id
_entity_poly.type
_entity_poly.pdbx_seq_one_letter_code
_entity_poly.pdbx_strand_id
1 'polypeptide(L)'
;MMSSVGKLGRVLGRKGLMPNPKSGTVVNQDRISSAISEAKKGRVEYRLDRLGIVHVAIGKASFKEDNLLENFVAVVERLLEQNLMDLKVIM
;
A
#
# COMPACT_ATOMS: atom_id res chain seq x y z
N MET A 1 19.66 -4.45 -11.75
CA MET A 1 19.66 -3.61 -10.53
C MET A 1 19.19 -4.37 -9.29
N MET A 2 18.09 -5.14 -9.34
CA MET A 2 17.57 -5.88 -8.17
C MET A 2 18.51 -6.97 -7.62
N SER A 3 19.35 -7.59 -8.45
CA SER A 3 20.39 -8.53 -8.01
C SER A 3 21.40 -7.92 -7.04
N SER A 4 21.71 -6.62 -7.19
CA SER A 4 22.57 -5.89 -6.27
C SER A 4 21.86 -5.52 -4.96
N VAL A 5 20.55 -5.23 -5.01
CA VAL A 5 19.72 -4.90 -3.84
C VAL A 5 19.60 -6.09 -2.88
N GLY A 6 19.59 -7.33 -3.41
CA GLY A 6 19.59 -8.55 -2.59
C GLY A 6 20.74 -8.64 -1.59
N LYS A 7 21.93 -8.09 -1.93
CA LYS A 7 23.10 -8.06 -1.04
C LYS A 7 22.87 -7.18 0.20
N LEU A 8 21.95 -6.21 0.13
CA LEU A 8 21.59 -5.31 1.24
C LEU A 8 20.49 -5.87 2.14
N GLY A 9 20.01 -7.09 1.89
CA GLY A 9 18.88 -7.70 2.61
C GLY A 9 19.05 -7.71 4.14
N ARG A 10 20.28 -7.89 4.66
CA ARG A 10 20.55 -7.89 6.12
C ARG A 10 20.19 -6.55 6.78
N VAL A 11 20.31 -5.44 6.06
CA VAL A 11 20.03 -4.09 6.58
C VAL A 11 18.61 -3.67 6.26
N LEU A 12 18.22 -3.78 4.98
CA LEU A 12 16.92 -3.31 4.51
C LEU A 12 15.77 -4.16 5.05
N GLY A 13 15.97 -5.48 5.17
CA GLY A 13 14.95 -6.39 5.70
C GLY A 13 14.57 -6.09 7.14
N ARG A 14 15.55 -5.85 8.02
CA ARG A 14 15.31 -5.53 9.44
C ARG A 14 14.56 -4.21 9.64
N LYS A 15 14.69 -3.27 8.70
CA LYS A 15 14.00 -1.98 8.73
C LYS A 15 12.67 -1.97 7.96
N GLY A 16 12.29 -3.08 7.32
CA GLY A 16 11.12 -3.13 6.46
C GLY A 16 11.22 -2.26 5.19
N LEU A 17 12.43 -1.89 4.77
CA LEU A 17 12.69 -1.00 3.63
C LEU A 17 13.03 -1.76 2.34
N MET A 18 12.85 -3.08 2.33
CA MET A 18 13.18 -3.90 1.17
C MET A 18 12.15 -3.65 0.05
N PRO A 19 12.58 -3.31 -1.18
CA PRO A 19 11.66 -3.11 -2.29
C PRO A 19 10.89 -4.41 -2.62
N ASN A 20 9.59 -4.28 -2.82
CA ASN A 20 8.67 -5.39 -3.06
C ASN A 20 7.77 -5.09 -4.27
N PRO A 21 7.76 -5.93 -5.32
CA PRO A 21 6.85 -5.79 -6.47
C PRO A 21 5.38 -5.78 -6.06
N LYS A 22 5.03 -6.56 -5.03
CA LYS A 22 3.66 -6.63 -4.49
C LYS A 22 3.21 -5.32 -3.89
N SER A 23 4.15 -4.58 -3.30
CA SER A 23 3.88 -3.28 -2.70
C SER A 23 3.99 -2.11 -3.69
N GLY A 24 4.14 -2.40 -4.99
CA GLY A 24 4.29 -1.39 -6.05
C GLY A 24 5.57 -0.56 -5.96
N THR A 25 6.56 -0.96 -5.15
CA THR A 25 7.82 -0.23 -4.97
C THR A 25 8.92 -0.65 -5.95
N VAL A 26 8.68 -1.72 -6.72
CA VAL A 26 9.49 -2.13 -7.86
C VAL A 26 8.66 -1.87 -9.11
N VAL A 27 8.98 -0.78 -9.80
CA VAL A 27 8.30 -0.35 -11.03
C VAL A 27 9.27 -0.28 -12.19
N ASN A 28 8.74 -0.34 -13.41
CA ASN A 28 9.52 -0.08 -14.62
C ASN A 28 10.00 1.38 -14.65
N GLN A 29 11.07 1.64 -15.41
CA GLN A 29 11.77 2.92 -15.43
C GLN A 29 10.84 4.11 -15.77
N ASP A 30 9.87 3.89 -16.64
CA ASP A 30 8.85 4.84 -17.09
C ASP A 30 7.84 5.25 -16.00
N ARG A 31 7.67 4.42 -14.96
CA ARG A 31 6.68 4.63 -13.88
C ARG A 31 7.29 5.10 -12.55
N ILE A 32 8.58 5.42 -12.52
CA ILE A 32 9.26 5.86 -11.28
C ILE A 32 8.64 7.15 -10.74
N SER A 33 8.39 8.14 -11.61
CA SER A 33 7.86 9.45 -11.18
C SER A 33 6.46 9.33 -10.56
N SER A 34 5.56 8.57 -11.20
CA SER A 34 4.22 8.32 -10.68
C SER A 34 4.26 7.53 -9.37
N ALA A 35 5.09 6.48 -9.28
CA ALA A 35 5.25 5.70 -8.05
C ALA A 35 5.73 6.54 -6.86
N ILE A 36 6.67 7.48 -7.09
CA ILE A 36 7.12 8.41 -6.05
C ILE A 36 5.99 9.36 -5.62
N SER A 37 5.23 9.89 -6.58
CA SER A 37 4.09 10.77 -6.31
C SER A 37 3.00 10.08 -5.49
N GLU A 38 2.62 8.86 -5.88
CA GLU A 38 1.64 8.03 -5.18
C GLU A 38 2.12 7.65 -3.77
N ALA A 39 3.40 7.28 -3.63
CA ALA A 39 3.98 6.98 -2.31
C ALA A 39 3.95 8.20 -1.38
N LYS A 40 4.26 9.40 -1.89
CA LYS A 40 4.20 10.65 -1.11
C LYS A 40 2.78 11.02 -0.69
N LYS A 41 1.78 10.64 -1.48
CA LYS A 41 0.35 10.87 -1.17
C LYS A 41 -0.22 9.90 -0.12
N GLY A 42 0.59 8.97 0.40
CA GLY A 42 0.15 8.07 1.46
C GLY A 42 -0.65 6.87 0.94
N ARG A 43 -0.19 6.24 -0.14
CA ARG A 43 -0.78 5.00 -0.67
C ARG A 43 -0.90 3.92 0.43
N VAL A 44 -2.13 3.49 0.71
CA VAL A 44 -2.44 2.38 1.62
C VAL A 44 -2.83 1.16 0.81
N GLU A 45 -2.21 0.02 1.12
CA GLU A 45 -2.57 -1.27 0.52
C GLU A 45 -3.43 -2.06 1.51
N TYR A 46 -4.51 -2.64 1.01
CA TYR A 46 -5.40 -3.51 1.79
C TYR A 46 -5.63 -4.83 1.05
N ARG A 47 -5.83 -5.90 1.82
CA ARG A 47 -6.07 -7.25 1.34
C ARG A 47 -7.19 -7.89 2.15
N LEU A 48 -7.92 -8.80 1.51
CA LEU A 48 -8.88 -9.67 2.19
C LEU A 48 -8.11 -10.72 3.01
N ASP A 49 -8.53 -10.91 4.25
CA ASP A 49 -8.12 -12.07 5.02
C ASP A 49 -8.90 -13.32 4.62
N ARG A 50 -8.62 -14.45 5.28
CA ARG A 50 -9.26 -15.73 4.98
C ARG A 50 -10.76 -15.77 5.30
N LEU A 51 -11.23 -14.86 6.14
CA LEU A 51 -12.64 -14.71 6.52
C LEU A 51 -13.37 -13.69 5.65
N GLY A 52 -12.68 -13.10 4.66
CA GLY A 52 -13.25 -12.06 3.81
C GLY A 52 -13.32 -10.69 4.47
N ILE A 53 -12.56 -10.45 5.53
CA ILE A 53 -12.49 -9.16 6.22
C ILE A 53 -11.35 -8.33 5.63
N VAL A 54 -11.62 -7.06 5.35
CA VAL A 54 -10.65 -6.09 4.87
C VAL A 54 -10.16 -5.25 6.05
N HIS A 55 -8.85 -5.28 6.30
CA HIS A 55 -8.21 -4.51 7.37
C HIS A 55 -7.49 -3.29 6.76
N VAL A 56 -7.93 -2.08 7.13
CA VAL A 56 -7.33 -0.81 6.63
C VAL A 56 -7.14 0.16 7.78
N ALA A 57 -5.93 0.71 7.91
CA ALA A 57 -5.69 1.83 8.80
C ALA A 57 -6.00 3.14 8.09
N ILE A 58 -6.98 3.90 8.60
CA ILE A 58 -7.42 5.19 8.04
C ILE A 58 -6.66 6.41 8.62
N GLY A 59 -5.82 6.21 9.63
CA GLY A 59 -5.05 7.29 10.26
C GLY A 59 -4.49 6.92 11.63
N LYS A 60 -3.98 7.92 12.33
CA LYS A 60 -3.54 7.82 13.73
C LYS A 60 -4.52 8.56 14.64
N ALA A 61 -4.56 8.20 15.92
CA ALA A 61 -5.35 8.91 16.93
C ALA A 61 -4.98 10.40 17.06
N SER A 62 -3.80 10.81 16.61
CA SER A 62 -3.36 12.21 16.58
C SER A 62 -3.93 13.04 15.41
N PHE A 63 -4.71 12.43 14.52
CA PHE A 63 -5.32 13.15 13.40
C PHE A 63 -6.56 13.90 13.85
N LYS A 64 -6.92 14.96 13.13
CA LYS A 64 -8.21 15.63 13.33
C LYS A 64 -9.36 14.70 12.92
N GLU A 65 -10.51 14.86 13.56
CA GLU A 65 -11.70 14.05 13.29
C GLU A 65 -12.14 14.14 11.83
N ASP A 66 -12.18 15.34 11.26
CA ASP A 66 -12.54 15.56 9.85
C ASP A 66 -11.64 14.77 8.88
N ASN A 67 -10.34 14.72 9.15
CA ASN A 67 -9.39 13.98 8.32
C ASN A 67 -9.62 12.46 8.42
N LEU A 68 -10.01 11.96 9.60
CA LEU A 68 -10.34 10.54 9.78
C LEU A 68 -11.64 10.20 9.04
N LEU A 69 -12.63 11.10 9.07
CA LEU A 69 -13.89 10.93 8.36
C LEU A 69 -13.67 10.93 6.84
N GLU A 70 -12.89 11.88 6.31
CA GLU A 70 -12.54 11.96 4.89
C GLU A 70 -11.81 10.68 4.42
N ASN A 71 -10.83 10.20 5.19
CA ASN A 71 -10.13 8.96 4.89
C ASN A 71 -11.05 7.74 4.94
N PHE A 72 -11.98 7.69 5.89
CA PHE A 72 -12.96 6.62 5.99
C PHE A 72 -13.87 6.57 4.77
N VAL A 73 -14.44 7.72 4.36
CA VAL A 73 -15.30 7.83 3.17
C VAL A 73 -14.53 7.39 1.93
N ALA A 74 -13.31 7.88 1.74
CA ALA A 74 -12.47 7.50 0.59
C ALA A 74 -12.23 5.98 0.51
N VAL A 75 -12.02 5.30 1.65
CA VAL A 75 -11.86 3.84 1.69
C VAL A 75 -13.16 3.13 1.33
N VAL A 76 -14.30 3.55 1.89
CA VAL A 76 -15.60 2.94 1.62
C VAL A 76 -16.01 3.12 0.16
N GLU A 77 -15.88 4.33 -0.39
CA GLU A 77 -16.14 4.61 -1.80
C GLU A 77 -15.29 3.71 -2.70
N ARG A 78 -13.99 3.59 -2.39
CA ARG A 78 -13.10 2.73 -3.18
C ARG A 78 -13.48 1.25 -3.11
N LEU A 79 -13.94 0.77 -1.96
CA LEU A 79 -14.43 -0.60 -1.77
C LEU A 79 -15.75 -0.86 -2.49
N LEU A 80 -16.61 0.14 -2.64
CA LEU A 80 -17.85 0.04 -3.39
C LEU A 80 -17.62 0.08 -4.91
N GLU A 81 -16.68 0.91 -5.36
CA GLU A 81 -16.28 1.00 -6.78
C GLU A 81 -15.52 -0.24 -7.27
N GLN A 82 -14.63 -0.79 -6.43
CA GLN A 82 -13.93 -2.02 -6.75
C GLN A 82 -14.84 -3.21 -6.49
N ASN A 83 -15.32 -3.85 -7.55
CA ASN A 83 -16.05 -5.10 -7.45
C ASN A 83 -15.29 -6.08 -6.54
N LEU A 84 -15.90 -6.54 -5.44
CA LEU A 84 -15.20 -7.27 -4.37
C LEU A 84 -14.43 -8.52 -4.86
N MET A 85 -14.80 -9.06 -6.03
CA MET A 85 -14.13 -10.21 -6.66
C MET A 85 -12.82 -9.87 -7.38
N ASP A 86 -12.54 -8.59 -7.66
CA ASP A 86 -11.30 -8.13 -8.31
C ASP A 86 -10.18 -7.76 -7.32
N LEU A 87 -10.45 -7.87 -6.01
CA LEU A 87 -9.45 -7.70 -4.96
C LEU A 87 -8.48 -8.88 -4.98
N LYS A 88 -7.46 -8.78 -5.84
CA LYS A 88 -6.42 -9.79 -5.99
C LYS A 88 -5.77 -10.07 -4.63
N VAL A 89 -5.90 -11.32 -4.21
CA VAL A 89 -5.06 -11.97 -3.20
C VAL A 89 -3.62 -11.90 -3.69
N ILE A 90 -2.93 -10.82 -3.36
CA ILE A 90 -1.48 -10.76 -3.50
C ILE A 90 -0.94 -11.49 -2.27
N MET A 91 -0.80 -12.82 -2.34
CA MET A 91 0.16 -13.54 -1.49
C MET A 91 1.50 -12.91 -1.66
#